data_AF-A0AAD1IWD8-F1
#
_entry.id   AF-A0AAD1IWD8-F1
#
_cell.length_a   1.000
_cell.length_b   1.000
_cell.length_c   1.000
_cell.angle_alpha   90.00
_cell.angle_beta   90.00
_cell.angle_gamma   90.00
#
_symmetry.space_group_name_H-M   'P 1'
#
loop_
_entity.id
_entity.type
_entity.pdbx_description
1 polymer ?
#
loop_
_entity_poly.entity_id
_entity_poly.type
_entity_poly.pdbx_seq_one_letter_code
_entity_poly.pdbx_strand_id
1 'polypeptide(L)'
;MTRPPVQHFAGAVLLQGQALQDAYYLVSAGIRAASRNGYPTQRFEEIRRAIRAADMALRRHGDVVSIASQSDWGSDDESAVDPIDTAEAARILGLSLRSCQRLAHAGLGRRVGGRWVLDRGLVVAEAAARKESA
;
A
#
# COMPACT_ATOMS: atom_id res chain seq x y z
N MET A 1 -11.13 29.34 -7.61
CA MET A 1 -11.71 28.51 -8.68
C MET A 1 -11.15 27.11 -8.54
N THR A 2 -11.96 26.15 -8.09
CA THR A 2 -11.58 24.74 -7.96
C THR A 2 -11.53 24.11 -9.35
N ARG A 3 -10.36 23.60 -9.77
CA ARG A 3 -10.24 22.91 -11.06
C ARG A 3 -10.96 21.56 -11.00
N PRO A 4 -11.70 21.14 -12.05
CA PRO A 4 -12.44 19.89 -12.04
C PRO A 4 -11.50 18.68 -11.99
N PRO A 5 -11.84 17.59 -11.29
CA PRO A 5 -10.95 16.45 -11.03
C PRO A 5 -10.50 15.70 -12.29
N VAL A 6 -11.23 15.86 -13.40
CA VAL A 6 -10.88 15.34 -14.73
C VAL A 6 -10.94 16.51 -15.71
N GLN A 7 -9.88 16.68 -16.50
CA GLN A 7 -9.82 17.66 -17.59
C GLN A 7 -9.44 16.96 -18.89
N HIS A 8 -10.13 17.34 -19.98
CA HIS A 8 -9.89 16.78 -21.30
C HIS A 8 -9.04 17.75 -22.11
N PHE A 9 -7.98 17.21 -22.72
CA PHE A 9 -7.14 17.86 -23.70
C PHE A 9 -7.20 17.02 -24.99
N ALA A 10 -6.95 17.61 -26.16
CA ALA A 10 -7.04 16.88 -27.42
C ALA A 10 -6.15 15.62 -27.41
N GLY A 11 -6.77 14.45 -27.21
CA GLY A 11 -6.08 13.15 -27.08
C GLY A 11 -5.50 12.81 -25.70
N ALA A 12 -5.73 13.62 -24.67
CA ALA A 12 -5.21 13.37 -23.32
C ALA A 12 -6.23 13.68 -22.23
N VAL A 13 -6.12 12.98 -21.11
CA VAL A 13 -6.94 13.22 -19.91
C VAL A 13 -6.01 13.54 -18.76
N LEU A 14 -6.21 14.69 -18.13
CA LEU A 14 -5.54 15.06 -16.89
C LEU A 14 -6.43 14.66 -15.71
N LEU A 15 -5.89 13.79 -14.86
CA LEU A 15 -6.53 13.35 -13.63
C LEU A 15 -5.86 14.02 -12.44
N GLN A 16 -6.67 14.52 -11.50
CA GLN A 16 -6.17 15.15 -10.28
C GLN A 16 -7.11 14.87 -9.09
N GLY A 17 -6.56 15.00 -7.88
CA GLY A 17 -7.30 14.73 -6.65
C GLY A 17 -7.87 13.31 -6.61
N GLN A 18 -9.15 13.18 -6.25
CA GLN A 18 -9.82 11.87 -6.10
C GLN A 18 -9.79 11.02 -7.37
N ALA A 19 -9.95 11.65 -8.55
CA ALA A 19 -9.96 10.91 -9.82
C ALA A 19 -8.61 10.21 -10.12
N LEU A 20 -7.51 10.76 -9.62
CA LEU A 20 -6.19 10.12 -9.72
C LEU A 20 -6.11 8.86 -8.84
N GLN A 21 -6.68 8.91 -7.63
CA GLN A 21 -6.73 7.77 -6.71
C GLN A 21 -7.61 6.64 -7.24
N ASP A 22 -8.78 6.99 -7.78
CA ASP A 22 -9.71 6.04 -8.37
C ASP A 22 -9.08 5.36 -9.60
N ALA A 23 -8.36 6.12 -10.43
CA ALA A 23 -7.61 5.58 -11.56
C ALA A 23 -6.49 4.63 -11.10
N TYR A 24 -5.75 4.97 -10.04
CA TYR A 24 -4.73 4.08 -9.47
C TYR A 24 -5.33 2.75 -9.02
N TYR A 25 -6.47 2.81 -8.33
CA TYR A 25 -7.20 1.63 -7.87
C TYR A 25 -7.64 0.76 -9.05
N LEU A 26 -8.30 1.34 -10.05
CA LEU A 26 -8.82 0.64 -11.21
C LEU A 26 -7.70 0.01 -12.05
N VAL A 27 -6.61 0.74 -12.32
CA VAL A 27 -5.46 0.20 -13.07
C VAL A 27 -4.83 -0.96 -12.31
N SER A 28 -4.64 -0.83 -10.99
CA SER A 28 -4.10 -1.90 -10.16
C SER A 28 -5.01 -3.13 -10.13
N ALA A 29 -6.32 -2.96 -10.04
CA ALA A 29 -7.29 -4.05 -10.09
C ALA A 29 -7.32 -4.73 -11.47
N GLY A 30 -7.30 -3.93 -12.54
CA GLY A 30 -7.26 -4.40 -13.93
C GLY A 30 -6.02 -5.22 -14.24
N ILE A 31 -4.84 -4.77 -13.83
CA ILE A 31 -3.58 -5.52 -13.97
C ILE A 31 -3.67 -6.87 -13.25
N ARG A 32 -4.21 -6.91 -12.03
CA ARG A 32 -4.38 -8.17 -11.29
C ARG A 32 -5.38 -9.10 -11.98
N ALA A 33 -6.42 -8.59 -12.62
CA ALA A 33 -7.39 -9.39 -13.36
C ALA A 33 -6.78 -9.93 -14.67
N ALA A 34 -6.09 -9.08 -15.42
CA ALA A 34 -5.38 -9.43 -16.64
C ALA A 34 -4.33 -10.53 -16.37
N SER A 35 -3.53 -10.37 -15.32
CA SER A 35 -2.55 -11.38 -14.90
C SER A 35 -3.19 -12.73 -14.55
N ARG A 36 -4.35 -12.72 -13.86
CA ARG A 36 -5.11 -13.95 -13.55
C ARG A 36 -5.64 -14.66 -14.80
N ASN A 37 -5.90 -13.91 -15.85
CA ASN A 37 -6.39 -14.44 -17.13
C ASN A 37 -5.24 -14.77 -18.11
N GLY A 38 -3.99 -14.77 -17.66
CA GLY A 38 -2.82 -15.09 -18.49
C GLY A 38 -2.43 -13.98 -19.48
N TYR A 39 -2.97 -12.78 -19.32
CA TYR A 39 -2.68 -11.66 -20.22
C TYR A 39 -1.36 -10.98 -19.83
N PRO A 40 -0.48 -10.65 -20.79
CA PRO A 40 0.78 -9.97 -20.50
C PRO A 40 0.53 -8.55 -19.96
N THR A 41 1.02 -8.28 -18.76
CA THR A 41 0.76 -7.04 -18.02
C THR A 41 1.90 -6.02 -18.06
N GLN A 42 3.05 -6.34 -18.67
CA GLN A 42 4.23 -5.44 -18.64
C GLN A 42 3.91 -4.03 -19.13
N ARG A 43 3.12 -3.90 -20.22
CA ARG A 43 2.71 -2.60 -20.78
C ARG A 43 1.86 -1.72 -19.84
N PHE A 44 1.19 -2.33 -18.86
CA PHE A 44 0.33 -1.59 -17.92
C PHE A 44 1.11 -1.13 -16.68
N GLU A 45 2.29 -1.69 -16.45
CA GLU A 45 3.13 -1.35 -15.31
C GLU A 45 3.67 0.08 -15.39
N GLU A 46 3.97 0.55 -16.60
CA GLU A 46 4.39 1.94 -16.84
C GLU A 46 3.30 2.93 -16.42
N ILE A 47 2.06 2.66 -16.82
CA ILE A 47 0.88 3.46 -16.45
C ILE A 47 0.68 3.44 -14.93
N ARG A 48 0.76 2.25 -14.30
CA ARG A 48 0.63 2.11 -12.85
C ARG A 48 1.69 2.90 -12.10
N ARG A 49 2.95 2.86 -12.56
CA ARG A 49 4.08 3.60 -11.97
C ARG A 49 3.89 5.11 -12.10
N ALA A 50 3.48 5.59 -13.27
CA ALA A 50 3.22 7.01 -13.51
C ALA A 50 2.13 7.55 -12.59
N ILE A 51 1.00 6.83 -12.46
CA ILE A 51 -0.09 7.24 -11.56
C ILE A 51 0.36 7.21 -10.10
N ARG A 52 1.09 6.18 -9.67
CA ARG A 52 1.63 6.11 -8.30
C ARG A 52 2.58 7.26 -7.98
N ALA A 53 3.46 7.62 -8.91
CA ALA A 53 4.37 8.74 -8.73
C ALA A 53 3.61 10.07 -8.57
N ALA A 54 2.55 10.27 -9.35
CA ALA A 54 1.68 11.44 -9.25
C ALA A 54 0.90 11.51 -7.91
N ASP A 55 0.38 10.38 -7.43
CA ASP A 55 -0.31 10.31 -6.12
C ASP A 55 0.66 10.60 -4.96
N MET A 56 1.86 10.04 -4.99
CA MET A 56 2.88 10.28 -3.97
C MET A 56 3.38 11.73 -3.95
N ALA A 57 3.50 12.37 -5.11
CA ALA A 57 3.86 13.78 -5.20
C ALA A 57 2.80 14.68 -4.55
N LEU A 58 1.50 14.34 -4.67
CA LEU A 58 0.42 15.09 -4.04
C LEU A 58 0.44 14.94 -2.51
N ARG A 59 0.70 13.72 -2.00
CA ARG A 59 0.77 13.44 -0.56
C ARG A 59 1.94 14.16 0.13
N ARG A 60 3.07 14.35 -0.57
CA ARG A 60 4.24 15.09 -0.05
C ARG A 60 4.03 16.60 0.07
N HIS A 61 2.99 17.16 -0.54
CA HIS A 61 2.64 18.58 -0.42
C HIS A 61 1.38 18.82 0.47
N GLY A 62 0.76 17.76 0.99
CA GLY A 62 -0.45 17.84 1.82
C GLY A 62 -0.20 17.99 3.32
N ASP A 63 1.06 18.00 3.76
CA ASP A 63 1.43 17.99 5.17
C ASP A 63 1.47 19.40 5.81
N VAL A 64 0.52 20.25 5.42
CA VAL A 64 0.26 21.53 6.08
C VAL A 64 -1.22 21.59 6.46
N VAL A 65 -1.47 21.13 7.69
CA VAL A 65 -2.54 21.52 8.61
C VAL A 65 -4.00 21.34 8.14
N SER A 66 -4.65 20.32 8.71
CA SER A 66 -5.96 20.49 9.34
C SER A 66 -5.96 19.75 10.67
N ILE A 67 -5.34 20.38 11.67
CA ILE A 67 -5.48 20.00 13.07
C ILE A 67 -6.84 20.51 13.52
N ALA A 68 -7.82 19.62 13.57
CA ALA A 68 -8.98 19.76 14.43
C ALA A 68 -9.46 18.37 14.85
N SER A 69 -9.08 18.02 16.09
CA SER A 69 -9.85 17.21 17.03
C SER A 69 -9.91 15.70 16.79
N GLN A 70 -8.99 14.95 17.42
CA GLN A 70 -9.29 14.18 18.64
C GLN A 70 -8.07 13.36 19.09
N SER A 71 -7.53 13.81 20.23
CA SER A 71 -6.91 13.09 21.35
C SER A 71 -6.41 11.65 21.18
N ASP A 72 -5.12 11.52 21.54
CA ASP A 72 -4.47 10.43 22.29
C ASP A 72 -4.62 9.02 21.74
N TRP A 73 -3.63 8.58 20.96
CA TRP A 73 -2.74 7.46 21.31
C TRP A 73 -1.44 7.58 20.50
N GLY A 74 -0.33 7.84 21.21
CA GLY A 74 1.04 7.48 20.82
C GLY A 74 1.60 8.07 19.53
N SER A 75 2.31 9.18 19.66
CA SER A 75 3.43 9.50 18.76
C SER A 75 4.44 8.36 18.78
N ASP A 76 4.75 7.77 17.62
CA ASP A 76 6.14 7.74 17.14
C ASP A 76 6.21 7.14 15.73
N ASP A 77 6.94 7.89 14.90
CA ASP A 77 7.54 7.53 13.63
C ASP A 77 6.61 7.11 12.48
N GLU A 78 6.59 7.98 11.48
CA GLU A 78 6.13 7.75 10.12
C GLU A 78 7.09 6.79 9.40
N SER A 79 7.28 5.60 9.96
CA SER A 79 7.99 4.51 9.30
C SER A 79 7.22 4.16 8.04
N ALA A 80 7.83 4.45 6.88
CA ALA A 80 7.32 4.13 5.57
C ALA A 80 6.85 2.67 5.56
N VAL A 81 5.53 2.46 5.61
CA VAL A 81 4.92 1.12 5.63
C VAL A 81 5.44 0.37 4.41
N ASP A 82 6.32 -0.62 4.65
CA ASP A 82 6.90 -1.49 3.63
C ASP A 82 6.11 -2.79 3.62
N PRO A 83 5.08 -2.91 2.75
CA PRO A 83 4.14 -4.01 2.78
C PRO A 83 4.79 -5.28 2.22
N ILE A 84 4.85 -6.32 3.05
CA ILE A 84 5.32 -7.65 2.68
C ILE A 84 4.19 -8.68 2.76
N ASP A 85 4.32 -9.77 2.01
CA ASP A 85 3.37 -10.88 2.08
C ASP A 85 3.74 -11.90 3.17
N THR A 86 2.86 -12.87 3.42
CA THR A 86 3.11 -13.92 4.42
C THR A 86 4.27 -14.85 4.08
N ALA A 87 4.67 -14.96 2.81
CA ALA A 87 5.80 -15.80 2.41
C ALA A 87 7.13 -15.09 2.73
N GLU A 88 7.18 -13.78 2.53
CA GLU A 88 8.29 -12.93 2.91
C GLU A 88 8.41 -12.80 4.43
N ALA A 89 7.30 -12.59 5.14
CA ALA A 89 7.31 -12.55 6.60
C ALA A 89 7.73 -13.90 7.22
N ALA A 90 7.34 -15.03 6.60
CA ALA A 90 7.79 -16.37 7.03
C ALA A 90 9.31 -16.54 6.94
N ARG A 91 9.94 -16.00 5.88
CA ARG A 91 11.41 -16.01 5.74
C ARG A 91 12.09 -15.16 6.82
N ILE A 92 11.54 -13.99 7.15
CA ILE A 92 12.10 -13.09 8.16
C ILE A 92 11.98 -13.69 9.56
N LEU A 93 10.83 -14.28 9.88
CA LEU A 93 10.56 -14.87 11.20
C LEU A 93 11.15 -16.29 11.37
N GLY A 94 11.63 -16.92 10.29
CA GLY A 94 12.05 -18.32 10.30
C GLY A 94 10.91 -19.30 10.61
N LEU A 95 9.66 -18.92 10.29
CA LEU A 95 8.46 -19.69 10.62
C LEU A 95 7.84 -20.32 9.37
N SER A 96 7.01 -21.33 9.58
CA SER A 96 6.17 -21.87 8.51
C SER A 96 5.13 -20.82 8.06
N LEU A 97 4.72 -20.93 6.79
CA LEU A 97 3.73 -20.04 6.19
C LEU A 97 2.39 -20.04 6.94
N ARG A 98 1.99 -21.19 7.49
CA ARG A 98 0.78 -21.35 8.32
C ARG A 98 0.90 -20.64 9.66
N SER A 99 2.07 -20.70 10.30
CA SER A 99 2.33 -19.95 11.54
C SER A 99 2.34 -18.45 11.29
N CYS A 100 2.90 -18.01 10.16
CA CYS A 100 2.91 -16.61 9.78
C CYS A 100 1.50 -16.08 9.48
N GLN A 101 0.65 -16.86 8.81
CA GLN A 101 -0.76 -16.53 8.61
C GLN A 101 -1.54 -16.42 9.93
N ARG A 102 -1.24 -17.27 10.91
CA ARG A 102 -1.84 -17.19 12.25
C ARG A 102 -1.42 -15.92 12.99
N LEU A 103 -0.15 -15.50 12.86
CA LEU A 103 0.32 -14.22 13.42
C LEU A 103 -0.33 -13.02 12.71
N ALA A 104 -0.47 -13.08 11.39
CA ALA A 104 -1.20 -12.07 10.64
C ALA A 104 -2.65 -11.94 11.14
N HIS A 105 -3.30 -13.08 11.42
CA HIS A 105 -4.63 -13.11 12.02
C HIS A 105 -4.67 -12.59 13.47
N ALA A 106 -3.60 -12.76 14.24
CA ALA A 106 -3.52 -12.33 15.64
C ALA A 106 -3.26 -10.81 15.81
N GLY A 107 -3.10 -10.07 14.71
CA GLY A 107 -2.92 -8.62 14.72
C GLY A 107 -1.65 -8.12 14.04
N LEU A 108 -0.76 -9.02 13.61
CA LEU A 108 0.51 -8.64 12.93
C LEU A 108 0.29 -8.25 11.46
N GLY A 109 -0.91 -8.42 10.91
CA GLY A 109 -1.20 -8.13 9.51
C GLY A 109 -2.63 -7.69 9.27
N ARG A 110 -2.87 -7.19 8.07
CA ARG A 110 -4.20 -6.79 7.58
C ARG A 110 -4.53 -7.47 6.26
N ARG A 111 -5.84 -7.65 5.99
CA ARG A 111 -6.29 -8.18 4.69
C ARG A 111 -6.45 -7.06 3.68
N VAL A 112 -5.78 -7.18 2.53
CA VAL A 112 -5.92 -6.28 1.38
C VAL A 112 -6.18 -7.11 0.14
N GLY A 113 -7.35 -6.94 -0.49
CA GLY A 113 -7.71 -7.69 -1.70
C GLY A 113 -7.70 -9.21 -1.52
N GLY A 114 -8.09 -9.70 -0.34
CA GLY A 114 -8.14 -11.13 -0.01
C GLY A 114 -6.81 -11.75 0.42
N ARG A 115 -5.69 -11.01 0.35
CA ARG A 115 -4.35 -11.46 0.77
C ARG A 115 -3.95 -10.81 2.09
N TRP A 116 -3.12 -11.51 2.85
CA TRP A 116 -2.48 -10.96 4.06
C TRP A 116 -1.32 -10.06 3.66
N VAL A 117 -1.31 -8.85 4.22
CA VAL A 117 -0.25 -7.86 4.08
C VAL A 117 0.25 -7.54 5.49
N LEU A 118 1.55 -7.67 5.69
CA LEU A 118 2.22 -7.36 6.95
C LEU A 118 3.16 -6.17 6.72
N ASP A 119 3.42 -5.43 7.79
CA ASP A 119 4.45 -4.40 7.78
C ASP A 119 5.81 -5.06 8.05
N ARG A 120 6.79 -4.83 7.16
CA ARG A 120 8.13 -5.39 7.31
C ARG A 120 8.81 -4.95 8.61
N GLY A 121 8.65 -3.70 9.02
CA GLY A 121 9.21 -3.16 10.26
C GLY A 121 8.66 -3.86 11.49
N LEU A 122 7.34 -4.05 11.55
CA LEU A 122 6.69 -4.80 12.64
C LEU A 122 7.15 -6.26 12.68
N VAL A 123 7.30 -6.90 11.51
CA VAL A 123 7.77 -8.29 11.43
C VAL A 123 9.22 -8.43 11.88
N VAL A 124 10.09 -7.46 11.59
CA VAL A 124 11.48 -7.44 12.06
C VAL A 124 11.55 -7.19 13.56
N ALA A 125 10.74 -6.28 14.10
CA ALA A 125 10.67 -6.03 15.54
C ALA A 125 10.19 -7.27 16.32
N GLU A 126 9.15 -7.96 15.83
CA GLU A 126 8.66 -9.23 16.38
C GLU A 126 9.73 -10.33 16.33
N ALA A 127 10.54 -10.38 15.26
CA ALA A 127 11.67 -11.31 15.16
C ALA A 127 12.76 -11.01 16.21
N ALA A 128 13.01 -9.74 16.53
CA ALA A 128 13.95 -9.33 17.56
C ALA A 128 13.43 -9.68 18.97
N ALA A 129 12.18 -9.35 19.28
CA ALA A 129 11.55 -9.66 20.58
C ALA A 129 11.54 -11.17 20.88
N ARG A 130 11.35 -12.01 19.86
CA ARG A 130 11.42 -13.47 19.99
C ARG A 130 12.80 -14.01 20.30
N LYS A 131 13.86 -13.34 19.83
CA LYS A 131 15.25 -13.73 20.12
C LYS A 131 15.68 -13.35 21.54
N GLU A 132 15.11 -12.30 22.12
CA GLU A 132 15.37 -11.92 23.52
C GLU A 132 14.63 -12.79 24.54
N SER A 133 13.56 -13.48 24.12
CA SER A 133 12.74 -14.34 24.99
C SER A 133 13.12 -15.83 24.93
N ALA A 134 14.18 -16.19 24.22
CA ALA A 134 14.67 -17.56 24.03
C ALA A 134 16.07 -17.74 24.64
#